data_AF-A0A1G2I6X9-F1
#
_entry.id   AF-A0A1G2I6X9-F1
#
_cell.length_a   1.000
_cell.length_b   1.000
_cell.length_c   1.000
_cell.angle_alpha   90.00
_cell.angle_beta   90.00
_cell.angle_gamma   90.00
#
_symmetry.space_group_name_H-M   'P 1'
#
loop_
_entity.id
_entity.type
_entity.pdbx_description
1 polymer ?
#
loop_
_entity_poly.entity_id
_entity_poly.type
_entity_poly.pdbx_seq_one_letter_code
_entity_poly.pdbx_strand_id
1 'polypeptide(L)'
;MSEKISQSSPEIPSEEERQIRKNVLKDMKEIGRGENPLPEEDWDLIWVLSGSPVDVAEKFDEKNKDKEVLFDHSDKVAAKDVSKKINESRERLETGIKLAKEVAAKRLNKTVKELTLEDITDSGPDIYWNATDWANDNLRERIKEGFLDNYDFPAEKVVISQNLDIQHTGHQFEKIENNVIEGRRKIVIVSDTYHLPRVKRYLHKKDNKITKENTVLYASEPKKIPVGKSLSEIKKVHGYIKKGILPEEKEVL
;
A
#
# COMPACT_ATOMS: atom_id res chain seq x y z
N MET A 1 10.05 50.61 11.56
CA MET A 1 11.18 49.67 11.55
C MET A 1 10.70 48.43 10.81
N SER A 2 11.32 48.10 9.68
CA SER A 2 10.91 46.98 8.84
C SER A 2 11.81 45.79 9.16
N GLU A 3 11.25 44.76 9.80
CA GLU A 3 11.94 43.51 10.04
C GLU A 3 12.21 42.81 8.70
N LYS A 4 13.49 42.74 8.33
CA LYS A 4 13.94 41.89 7.23
C LYS A 4 13.78 40.43 7.67
N ILE A 5 12.77 39.76 7.11
CA ILE A 5 12.68 38.31 7.12
C ILE A 5 13.92 37.79 6.39
N SER A 6 14.87 37.28 7.16
CA SER A 6 16.04 36.56 6.64
C SER A 6 15.55 35.29 5.97
N GLN A 7 15.40 35.34 4.65
CA GLN A 7 15.25 34.13 3.83
C GLN A 7 16.56 33.35 3.95
N SER A 8 16.58 32.33 4.80
CA SER A 8 17.66 31.35 4.86
C SER A 8 17.84 30.77 3.46
N SER A 9 19.04 30.87 2.90
CA SER A 9 19.38 30.23 1.64
C SER A 9 19.09 28.73 1.73
N PRO A 10 18.57 28.09 0.67
CA PRO A 10 18.31 26.66 0.70
C PRO A 10 19.61 25.92 1.00
N GLU A 11 19.65 25.20 2.11
CA GLU A 11 20.79 24.37 2.49
C GLU A 11 21.14 23.43 1.34
N ILE A 12 22.41 23.46 0.94
CA ILE A 12 22.92 22.54 -0.07
C ILE A 12 22.85 21.13 0.52
N PRO A 13 22.17 20.17 -0.13
CA PRO A 13 22.05 18.82 0.41
C PRO A 13 23.42 18.18 0.60
N SER A 14 23.60 17.46 1.71
CA SER A 14 24.82 16.71 1.99
C SER A 14 25.08 15.65 0.91
N GLU A 15 26.32 15.15 0.79
CA GLU A 15 26.64 14.11 -0.20
C GLU A 15 25.85 12.82 0.07
N GLU A 16 25.64 12.49 1.35
CA GLU A 16 24.79 11.39 1.79
C GLU A 16 23.34 11.58 1.33
N GLU A 17 22.77 12.78 1.49
CA GLU A 17 21.42 13.12 1.05
C GLU A 17 21.26 13.01 -0.47
N ARG A 18 22.27 13.43 -1.22
CA ARG A 18 22.29 13.31 -2.68
C ARG A 18 22.30 11.84 -3.10
N GLN A 19 23.08 11.01 -2.41
CA GLN A 19 23.18 9.58 -2.71
C GLN A 19 21.86 8.85 -2.40
N ILE A 20 21.25 9.09 -1.23
CA ILE A 20 19.94 8.51 -0.87
C ILE A 20 18.88 8.92 -1.90
N ARG A 21 18.84 10.21 -2.28
CA ARG A 21 17.93 10.71 -3.29
C ARG A 21 18.11 10.02 -4.64
N LYS A 22 19.36 9.88 -5.09
CA LYS A 22 19.69 9.22 -6.38
C LYS A 22 19.19 7.78 -6.40
N ASN A 23 19.36 7.08 -5.29
CA ASN A 23 18.98 5.68 -5.18
C ASN A 23 17.48 5.45 -5.09
N VAL A 24 16.77 6.22 -4.25
CA VAL A 24 15.29 6.13 -4.19
C VAL A 24 14.67 6.46 -5.55
N LEU A 25 15.21 7.44 -6.27
CA LEU A 25 14.78 7.76 -7.63
C LEU A 25 15.12 6.64 -8.63
N LYS A 26 16.22 5.93 -8.44
CA LYS A 26 16.59 4.76 -9.25
C LYS A 26 15.59 3.63 -9.01
N ASP A 27 15.34 3.24 -7.75
CA ASP A 27 14.33 2.24 -7.38
C ASP A 27 12.96 2.60 -8.00
N MET A 28 12.50 3.85 -7.82
CA MET A 28 11.23 4.32 -8.41
C MET A 28 11.19 4.18 -9.94
N LYS A 29 12.29 4.51 -10.63
CA LYS A 29 12.37 4.40 -12.09
C LYS A 29 12.41 2.95 -12.55
N GLU A 30 13.12 2.09 -11.86
CA GLU A 30 13.19 0.66 -12.18
C GLU A 30 11.81 0.02 -12.02
N ILE A 31 11.10 0.32 -10.93
CA ILE A 31 9.74 -0.18 -10.68
C ILE A 31 8.73 0.43 -11.65
N GLY A 32 8.82 1.75 -11.90
CA GLY A 32 7.87 2.47 -12.75
C GLY A 32 8.06 2.25 -14.25
N ARG A 33 9.27 1.87 -14.70
CA ARG A 33 9.55 1.50 -16.10
C ARG A 33 9.48 0.00 -16.33
N GLY A 34 9.71 -0.80 -15.31
CA GLY A 34 9.62 -2.25 -15.37
C GLY A 34 8.18 -2.71 -15.53
N GLU A 35 7.99 -3.81 -16.22
CA GLU A 35 6.74 -4.55 -16.16
C GLU A 35 6.58 -5.13 -14.76
N ASN A 36 5.34 -5.20 -14.26
CA ASN A 36 5.13 -5.95 -13.03
C ASN A 36 5.42 -7.44 -13.30
N PRO A 37 5.89 -8.20 -12.30
CA PRO A 37 6.02 -9.64 -12.42
C PRO A 37 4.69 -10.27 -12.88
N LEU A 38 4.76 -11.27 -13.75
CA LEU A 38 3.57 -12.00 -14.17
C LEU A 38 3.05 -12.85 -13.00
N PRO A 39 1.72 -12.97 -12.82
CA PRO A 39 1.13 -13.84 -11.80
C PRO A 39 1.63 -15.28 -11.88
N GLU A 40 1.94 -15.88 -10.74
CA GLU A 40 2.39 -17.27 -10.61
C GLU A 40 1.48 -18.08 -9.68
N GLU A 41 1.45 -19.39 -9.87
CA GLU A 41 0.54 -20.30 -9.14
C GLU A 41 0.87 -20.37 -7.64
N ASP A 42 2.10 -20.06 -7.26
CA ASP A 42 2.57 -20.09 -5.87
C ASP A 42 2.36 -18.79 -5.10
N TRP A 43 1.71 -17.79 -5.72
CA TRP A 43 1.29 -16.57 -5.04
C TRP A 43 0.10 -16.88 -4.14
N ASP A 44 0.34 -17.10 -2.85
CA ASP A 44 -0.68 -17.60 -1.91
C ASP A 44 -1.38 -16.49 -1.13
N LEU A 45 -0.80 -15.29 -1.11
CA LEU A 45 -1.33 -14.12 -0.43
C LEU A 45 -1.06 -12.86 -1.25
N ILE A 46 -2.07 -12.02 -1.42
CA ILE A 46 -1.93 -10.69 -2.01
C ILE A 46 -2.17 -9.67 -0.90
N TRP A 47 -1.10 -9.06 -0.43
CA TRP A 47 -1.15 -8.04 0.60
C TRP A 47 -1.30 -6.64 -0.02
N VAL A 48 -2.48 -6.05 0.15
CA VAL A 48 -2.81 -4.69 -0.30
C VAL A 48 -2.44 -3.68 0.78
N LEU A 49 -1.35 -2.93 0.55
CA LEU A 49 -0.93 -1.87 1.47
C LEU A 49 -1.77 -0.61 1.27
N SER A 50 -2.70 -0.38 2.19
CA SER A 50 -3.51 0.84 2.23
C SER A 50 -3.34 1.61 3.54
N GLY A 51 -3.52 2.93 3.48
CA GLY A 51 -3.58 3.81 4.65
C GLY A 51 -4.84 4.69 4.68
N SER A 52 -5.77 4.47 3.74
CA SER A 52 -7.00 5.26 3.62
C SER A 52 -8.15 4.33 3.22
N PRO A 53 -9.40 4.72 3.47
CA PRO A 53 -10.57 3.92 3.08
C PRO A 53 -10.65 3.78 1.55
N VAL A 54 -11.42 2.80 1.10
CA VAL A 54 -11.69 2.57 -0.34
C VAL A 54 -12.80 3.47 -0.87
N ASP A 55 -13.59 4.06 0.02
CA ASP A 55 -14.69 4.96 -0.32
C ASP A 55 -15.07 5.87 0.85
N VAL A 56 -15.75 6.99 0.57
CA VAL A 56 -16.37 7.84 1.60
C VAL A 56 -17.80 7.37 1.80
N ALA A 57 -18.15 6.88 2.99
CA ALA A 57 -19.57 6.65 3.32
C ALA A 57 -20.34 7.98 3.25
N GLU A 58 -21.49 8.01 2.59
CA GLU A 58 -22.36 9.21 2.49
C GLU A 58 -22.76 9.77 3.87
N LYS A 59 -22.63 8.96 4.93
CA LYS A 59 -22.77 9.38 6.33
C LYS A 59 -21.42 9.62 7.01
N PHE A 60 -20.56 10.43 6.39
CA PHE A 60 -19.60 11.21 7.15
C PHE A 60 -20.36 12.29 7.92
N ASP A 61 -21.13 11.88 8.94
CA ASP A 61 -21.73 12.80 9.90
C ASP A 61 -20.60 13.22 10.83
N GLU A 62 -20.17 14.49 10.72
CA GLU A 62 -19.17 15.16 11.57
C GLU A 62 -19.46 15.05 13.09
N LYS A 63 -20.57 14.40 13.48
CA LYS A 63 -21.02 14.21 14.86
C LYS A 63 -20.34 13.07 15.62
N ASN A 64 -19.59 12.17 14.98
CA ASN A 64 -18.72 11.22 15.68
C ASN A 64 -17.38 11.85 16.11
N LYS A 65 -17.44 13.03 16.77
CA LYS A 65 -16.30 13.86 17.18
C LYS A 65 -15.35 13.20 18.19
N ASP A 66 -15.72 12.05 18.76
CA ASP A 66 -14.90 11.33 19.74
C ASP A 66 -13.98 10.26 19.11
N LYS A 67 -14.01 10.11 17.78
CA LYS A 67 -13.00 9.36 17.01
C LYS A 67 -12.40 10.32 15.99
N GLU A 68 -11.22 10.87 16.27
CA GLU A 68 -10.41 11.77 15.43
C GLU A 68 -11.06 12.18 14.09
N VAL A 69 -11.89 13.23 14.13
CA VAL A 69 -12.36 13.90 12.92
C VAL A 69 -11.16 14.65 12.36
N LEU A 70 -10.56 14.13 11.30
CA LEU A 70 -9.29 14.67 10.83
C LEU A 70 -9.45 15.93 9.97
N PHE A 71 -10.58 16.23 9.28
CA PHE A 71 -10.65 17.45 8.43
C PHE A 71 -12.05 18.03 8.19
N ASP A 72 -12.10 19.36 8.12
CA ASP A 72 -13.24 20.22 7.74
C ASP A 72 -13.44 20.19 6.21
N HIS A 73 -14.64 19.82 5.77
CA HIS A 73 -15.04 19.77 4.34
C HIS A 73 -15.08 21.15 3.65
N SER A 74 -14.95 22.26 4.39
CA SER A 74 -14.89 23.61 3.83
C SER A 74 -13.58 23.91 3.07
N ASP A 75 -12.50 23.13 3.31
CA ASP A 75 -11.23 23.26 2.60
C ASP A 75 -11.19 22.38 1.33
N LYS A 76 -11.34 23.03 0.18
CA LYS A 76 -11.28 22.39 -1.15
C LYS A 76 -9.95 21.66 -1.42
N VAL A 77 -8.85 22.08 -0.79
CA VAL A 77 -7.54 21.44 -0.96
C VAL A 77 -7.48 20.14 -0.15
N ALA A 78 -7.98 20.16 1.09
CA ALA A 78 -8.07 18.97 1.93
C ALA A 78 -9.00 17.91 1.31
N ALA A 79 -10.18 18.32 0.82
CA ALA A 79 -11.13 17.43 0.15
C ALA A 79 -10.52 16.74 -1.09
N LYS A 80 -9.74 17.48 -1.89
CA LYS A 80 -9.06 16.93 -3.08
C LYS A 80 -7.95 15.93 -2.72
N ASP A 81 -7.19 16.18 -1.66
CA ASP A 81 -6.16 15.25 -1.20
C ASP A 81 -6.77 13.95 -0.63
N VAL A 82 -7.89 14.05 0.08
CA VAL A 82 -8.64 12.89 0.58
C VAL A 82 -9.16 12.04 -0.56
N SER A 83 -9.87 12.63 -1.52
CA SER A 83 -10.39 11.91 -2.70
C SER A 83 -9.26 11.19 -3.45
N LYS A 84 -8.09 11.83 -3.57
CA LYS A 84 -6.93 11.19 -4.19
C LYS A 84 -6.43 9.97 -3.41
N LYS A 85 -6.30 10.07 -2.08
CA LYS A 85 -5.85 8.94 -1.25
C LYS A 85 -6.83 7.76 -1.27
N ILE A 86 -8.12 8.06 -1.35
CA ILE A 86 -9.18 7.06 -1.50
C ILE A 86 -9.05 6.35 -2.84
N ASN A 87 -8.89 7.10 -3.93
CA ASN A 87 -8.66 6.53 -5.25
C ASN A 87 -7.39 5.65 -5.28
N GLU A 88 -6.28 6.12 -4.71
CA GLU A 88 -5.04 5.32 -4.59
C GLU A 88 -5.29 4.00 -3.81
N SER A 89 -6.13 4.03 -2.77
CA SER A 89 -6.46 2.85 -1.97
C SER A 89 -7.38 1.87 -2.73
N ARG A 90 -8.36 2.40 -3.46
CA ARG A 90 -9.23 1.63 -4.34
C ARG A 90 -8.46 0.98 -5.48
N GLU A 91 -7.60 1.73 -6.17
CA GLU A 91 -6.75 1.24 -7.27
C GLU A 91 -5.86 0.06 -6.83
N ARG A 92 -5.32 0.10 -5.60
CA ARG A 92 -4.55 -1.02 -5.04
C ARG A 92 -5.43 -2.24 -4.75
N LEU A 93 -6.64 -2.05 -4.20
CA LEU A 93 -7.57 -3.15 -3.99
C LEU A 93 -8.00 -3.79 -5.31
N GLU A 94 -8.34 -2.98 -6.32
CA GLU A 94 -8.70 -3.43 -7.67
C GLU A 94 -7.55 -4.21 -8.33
N THR A 95 -6.32 -3.71 -8.17
CA THR A 95 -5.12 -4.44 -8.60
C THR A 95 -5.01 -5.79 -7.87
N GLY A 96 -5.24 -5.81 -6.56
CA GLY A 96 -5.20 -7.05 -5.77
C GLY A 96 -6.25 -8.07 -6.21
N ILE A 97 -7.48 -7.63 -6.48
CA ILE A 97 -8.57 -8.48 -6.99
C ILE A 97 -8.22 -9.04 -8.37
N LYS A 98 -7.72 -8.20 -9.28
CA LYS A 98 -7.27 -8.64 -10.59
C LYS A 98 -6.21 -9.74 -10.48
N LEU A 99 -5.20 -9.53 -9.64
CA LEU A 99 -4.15 -10.51 -9.41
C LEU A 99 -4.68 -11.81 -8.82
N ALA A 100 -5.60 -11.74 -7.86
CA ALA A 100 -6.20 -12.93 -7.26
C ALA A 100 -6.92 -13.79 -8.32
N LYS A 101 -7.65 -13.14 -9.22
CA LYS A 101 -8.30 -13.82 -10.36
C LYS A 101 -7.29 -14.41 -11.33
N GLU A 102 -6.24 -13.67 -11.69
CA GLU A 102 -5.19 -14.18 -12.59
C GLU A 102 -4.45 -15.38 -12.01
N VAL A 103 -4.18 -15.39 -10.71
CA VAL A 103 -3.58 -16.54 -10.01
C VAL A 103 -4.54 -17.73 -9.99
N ALA A 104 -5.83 -17.52 -9.68
CA ALA A 104 -6.85 -18.58 -9.69
C ALA A 104 -6.97 -19.21 -11.10
N ALA A 105 -7.04 -18.37 -12.13
CA ALA A 105 -7.05 -18.78 -13.54
C ALA A 105 -5.84 -19.65 -13.86
N LYS A 106 -4.64 -19.23 -13.43
CA LYS A 106 -3.41 -19.99 -13.67
C LYS A 106 -3.43 -21.36 -12.98
N ARG A 107 -3.81 -21.42 -11.70
CA ARG A 107 -3.92 -22.67 -10.92
C ARG A 107 -4.90 -23.67 -11.52
N LEU A 108 -5.96 -23.18 -12.15
CA LEU A 108 -6.99 -24.00 -12.77
C LEU A 108 -6.79 -24.22 -14.28
N ASN A 109 -5.73 -23.64 -14.86
CA ASN A 109 -5.51 -23.60 -16.31
C ASN A 109 -6.75 -23.10 -17.10
N LYS A 110 -7.40 -22.05 -16.57
CA LYS A 110 -8.55 -21.34 -17.14
C LYS A 110 -8.16 -19.93 -17.56
N THR A 111 -8.99 -19.26 -18.35
CA THR A 111 -8.91 -17.80 -18.51
C THR A 111 -9.71 -17.09 -17.42
N VAL A 112 -9.37 -15.84 -17.11
CA VAL A 112 -10.09 -15.04 -16.09
C VAL A 112 -11.59 -14.91 -16.41
N LYS A 113 -11.97 -14.92 -17.69
CA LYS A 113 -13.38 -14.81 -18.12
C LYS A 113 -14.20 -16.08 -17.86
N GLU A 114 -13.55 -17.22 -17.66
CA GLU A 114 -14.18 -18.52 -17.42
C GLU A 114 -14.29 -18.85 -15.93
N LEU A 115 -13.72 -18.02 -15.06
CA LEU A 115 -13.75 -18.22 -13.62
C LEU A 115 -15.15 -17.97 -13.06
N THR A 116 -15.61 -18.90 -12.23
CA THR A 116 -16.75 -18.69 -11.34
C THR A 116 -16.30 -18.11 -9.99
N LEU A 117 -17.25 -17.68 -9.16
CA LEU A 117 -16.95 -17.29 -7.78
C LEU A 117 -16.36 -18.46 -6.98
N GLU A 118 -16.91 -19.67 -7.17
CA GLU A 118 -16.43 -20.91 -6.54
C GLU A 118 -14.98 -21.22 -6.93
N ASP A 119 -14.62 -21.05 -8.21
CA ASP A 119 -13.23 -21.21 -8.67
C ASP A 119 -12.27 -20.26 -7.91
N ILE A 120 -12.68 -19.02 -7.67
CA ILE A 120 -11.87 -18.02 -6.96
C ILE A 120 -11.81 -18.35 -5.46
N THR A 121 -12.91 -18.80 -4.87
CA THR A 121 -12.95 -19.20 -3.46
C THR A 121 -11.99 -20.36 -3.19
N ASP A 122 -12.03 -21.40 -4.04
CA ASP A 122 -11.27 -22.63 -3.83
C ASP A 122 -9.81 -22.51 -4.26
N SER A 123 -9.55 -21.79 -5.36
CA SER A 123 -8.22 -21.75 -5.99
C SER A 123 -7.54 -20.39 -5.95
N GLY A 124 -8.24 -19.31 -5.61
CA GLY A 124 -7.63 -17.99 -5.52
C GLY A 124 -6.73 -17.82 -4.28
N PRO A 125 -5.75 -16.91 -4.31
CA PRO A 125 -5.09 -16.45 -3.09
C PRO A 125 -6.03 -15.57 -2.26
N ASP A 126 -5.70 -15.45 -0.97
CA ASP A 126 -6.39 -14.48 -0.12
C ASP A 126 -5.83 -13.08 -0.38
N ILE A 127 -6.71 -12.07 -0.30
CA ILE A 127 -6.34 -10.67 -0.26
C ILE A 127 -6.27 -10.25 1.19
N TYR A 128 -5.10 -9.78 1.64
CA TYR A 128 -4.94 -9.22 2.98
C TYR A 128 -4.92 -7.70 2.94
N TRP A 129 -5.75 -7.10 3.79
CA TRP A 129 -5.85 -5.66 3.97
C TRP A 129 -5.59 -5.30 5.44
N ASN A 130 -4.58 -4.47 5.70
CA ASN A 130 -4.28 -3.99 7.06
C ASN A 130 -3.99 -2.49 7.10
N ALA A 131 -5.04 -1.68 7.06
CA ALA A 131 -4.94 -0.23 7.11
C ALA A 131 -5.20 0.31 8.52
N THR A 132 -5.40 1.62 8.62
CA THR A 132 -5.91 2.27 9.84
C THR A 132 -7.26 1.67 10.24
N ASP A 133 -7.63 1.76 11.51
CA ASP A 133 -8.89 1.18 12.02
C ASP A 133 -10.11 1.71 11.25
N TRP A 134 -10.14 3.01 10.96
CA TRP A 134 -11.17 3.62 10.14
C TRP A 134 -11.25 3.03 8.73
N ALA A 135 -10.11 2.82 8.08
CA ALA A 135 -10.06 2.24 6.74
C ALA A 135 -10.45 0.75 6.73
N ASN A 136 -10.10 0.00 7.78
CA ASN A 136 -10.52 -1.40 7.95
C ASN A 136 -12.04 -1.50 8.16
N ASP A 137 -12.61 -0.66 9.04
CA ASP A 137 -14.05 -0.63 9.28
C ASP A 137 -14.84 -0.21 8.03
N ASN A 138 -14.33 0.78 7.29
CA ASN A 138 -14.90 1.18 6.01
C ASN A 138 -14.96 0.02 5.01
N LEU A 139 -13.85 -0.70 4.81
CA LEU A 139 -13.84 -1.81 3.85
C LEU A 139 -14.78 -2.94 4.31
N ARG A 140 -14.85 -3.26 5.60
CA ARG A 140 -15.81 -4.24 6.14
C ARG A 140 -17.25 -3.86 5.86
N GLU A 141 -17.60 -2.60 6.05
CA GLU A 141 -18.95 -2.09 5.77
C GLU A 141 -19.26 -2.18 4.27
N ARG A 142 -18.35 -1.73 3.42
CA ARG A 142 -18.51 -1.80 1.96
C ARG A 142 -18.67 -3.23 1.45
N ILE A 143 -17.91 -4.20 2.00
CA ILE A 143 -18.08 -5.61 1.66
C ILE A 143 -19.49 -6.11 2.03
N LYS A 144 -20.02 -5.74 3.20
CA LYS A 144 -21.39 -6.10 3.60
C LYS A 144 -22.46 -5.48 2.69
N GLU A 145 -22.17 -4.33 2.09
CA GLU A 145 -23.03 -3.64 1.14
C GLU A 145 -22.91 -4.15 -0.31
N GLY A 146 -22.15 -5.24 -0.55
CA GLY A 146 -21.99 -5.82 -1.89
C GLY A 146 -20.96 -5.11 -2.77
N PHE A 147 -20.02 -4.35 -2.17
CA PHE A 147 -18.98 -3.65 -2.93
C PHE A 147 -18.20 -4.57 -3.88
N LEU A 148 -17.91 -5.81 -3.44
CA LEU A 148 -17.15 -6.80 -4.21
C LEU A 148 -17.95 -7.44 -5.35
N ASP A 149 -19.29 -7.32 -5.36
CA ASP A 149 -20.13 -7.84 -6.43
C ASP A 149 -19.83 -7.13 -7.76
N ASN A 150 -19.48 -5.84 -7.69
CA ASN A 150 -19.03 -5.07 -8.86
C ASN A 150 -17.74 -5.61 -9.50
N TYR A 151 -17.03 -6.47 -8.79
CA TYR A 151 -15.78 -7.07 -9.23
C TYR A 151 -15.90 -8.57 -9.44
N ASP A 152 -17.08 -9.18 -9.34
CA ASP A 152 -17.31 -10.63 -9.33
C ASP A 152 -16.27 -11.35 -8.44
N PHE A 153 -16.15 -10.94 -7.17
CA PHE A 153 -15.13 -11.45 -6.26
C PHE A 153 -15.72 -11.89 -4.91
N PRO A 154 -15.36 -13.08 -4.41
CA PRO A 154 -15.87 -13.60 -3.13
C PRO A 154 -15.37 -12.81 -1.92
N ALA A 155 -16.28 -12.44 -1.02
CA ALA A 155 -15.97 -11.68 0.18
C ALA A 155 -15.08 -12.44 1.17
N GLU A 156 -15.24 -13.76 1.24
CA GLU A 156 -14.47 -14.64 2.12
C GLU A 156 -12.98 -14.70 1.77
N LYS A 157 -12.59 -14.28 0.56
CA LYS A 157 -11.19 -14.17 0.14
C LYS A 157 -10.54 -12.86 0.55
N VAL A 158 -11.28 -11.93 1.17
CA VAL A 158 -10.73 -10.67 1.69
C VAL A 158 -10.57 -10.76 3.21
N VAL A 159 -9.33 -10.88 3.66
CA VAL A 159 -8.94 -10.90 5.06
C VAL A 159 -8.57 -9.49 5.50
N ILE A 160 -9.35 -8.91 6.41
CA ILE A 160 -9.12 -7.56 6.95
C ILE A 160 -8.59 -7.68 8.38
N SER A 161 -7.38 -7.17 8.62
CA SER A 161 -6.74 -7.21 9.95
C SER A 161 -7.64 -6.61 11.03
N GLN A 162 -7.52 -7.07 12.27
CA GLN A 162 -8.21 -6.44 13.39
C GLN A 162 -7.85 -4.94 13.53
N ASN A 163 -8.62 -4.22 14.34
CA ASN A 163 -8.32 -2.83 14.65
C ASN A 163 -7.12 -2.81 15.61
N LEU A 164 -5.99 -2.39 15.06
CA LEU A 164 -4.66 -2.58 15.63
C LEU A 164 -3.95 -1.25 15.85
N ASP A 165 -4.60 -0.10 15.68
CA ASP A 165 -3.98 1.23 15.76
C ASP A 165 -2.77 1.36 14.81
N ILE A 166 -3.01 1.03 13.54
CA ILE A 166 -2.04 1.23 12.46
C ILE A 166 -2.09 2.70 12.05
N GLN A 167 -0.92 3.36 12.04
CA GLN A 167 -0.79 4.79 11.72
C GLN A 167 0.06 5.04 10.47
N HIS A 168 0.97 4.11 10.15
CA HIS A 168 1.86 4.20 9.02
C HIS A 168 2.39 2.83 8.61
N THR A 169 3.06 2.76 7.46
CA THR A 169 3.59 1.52 6.88
C THR A 169 4.45 0.70 7.83
N GLY A 170 5.27 1.32 8.68
CA GLY A 170 6.03 0.59 9.71
C GLY A 170 5.14 -0.26 10.62
N HIS A 171 4.04 0.31 11.14
CA HIS A 171 3.08 -0.45 11.95
C HIS A 171 2.41 -1.56 11.14
N GLN A 172 2.15 -1.38 9.84
CA GLN A 172 1.58 -2.44 8.99
C GLN A 172 2.49 -3.68 8.93
N PHE A 173 3.81 -3.47 8.88
CA PHE A 173 4.81 -4.54 8.91
C PHE A 173 4.97 -5.16 10.31
N GLU A 174 4.98 -4.35 11.36
CA GLU A 174 5.11 -4.83 12.74
C GLU A 174 3.87 -5.63 13.19
N LYS A 175 2.68 -5.16 12.79
CA LYS A 175 1.38 -5.68 13.23
C LYS A 175 0.76 -6.68 12.25
N ILE A 176 1.49 -7.15 11.23
CA ILE A 176 1.00 -8.27 10.41
C ILE A 176 0.83 -9.53 11.28
N GLU A 177 -0.33 -10.17 11.16
CA GLU A 177 -0.71 -11.32 11.98
C GLU A 177 -0.03 -12.60 11.45
N ASN A 178 0.52 -13.44 12.34
CA ASN A 178 1.32 -14.61 11.93
C ASN A 178 0.49 -15.64 11.15
N ASN A 179 -0.76 -15.85 11.54
CA ASN A 179 -1.72 -16.75 10.87
C ASN A 179 -2.02 -16.34 9.42
N VAL A 180 -1.79 -15.08 9.04
CA VAL A 180 -1.99 -14.60 7.67
C VAL A 180 -0.81 -15.02 6.78
N ILE A 181 0.40 -15.08 7.34
CA ILE A 181 1.65 -15.34 6.60
C ILE A 181 2.11 -16.80 6.70
N GLU A 182 1.75 -17.50 7.77
CA GLU A 182 2.19 -18.86 8.03
C GLU A 182 1.66 -19.82 6.95
N GLY A 183 2.55 -20.67 6.42
CA GLY A 183 2.22 -21.62 5.36
C GLY A 183 2.10 -21.04 3.95
N ARG A 184 2.25 -19.72 3.76
CA ARG A 184 2.20 -19.07 2.44
C ARG A 184 3.56 -19.18 1.73
N ARG A 185 3.58 -19.67 0.48
CA ARG A 185 4.80 -19.81 -0.33
C ARG A 185 5.32 -18.47 -0.82
N LYS A 186 4.44 -17.64 -1.40
CA LYS A 186 4.75 -16.26 -1.80
C LYS A 186 3.68 -15.28 -1.36
N ILE A 187 4.15 -14.09 -0.97
CA ILE A 187 3.34 -12.93 -0.60
C ILE A 187 3.58 -11.83 -1.63
N VAL A 188 2.51 -11.35 -2.26
CA VAL A 188 2.59 -10.24 -3.21
C VAL A 188 2.15 -8.97 -2.52
N ILE A 189 3.04 -8.00 -2.38
CA ILE A 189 2.73 -6.71 -1.78
C ILE A 189 2.36 -5.71 -2.88
N VAL A 190 1.10 -5.30 -2.89
CA VAL A 190 0.55 -4.31 -3.82
C VAL A 190 0.60 -2.93 -3.19
N SER A 191 1.27 -1.99 -3.86
CA SER A 191 1.36 -0.59 -3.42
C SER A 191 1.65 0.34 -4.60
N ASP A 192 1.48 1.66 -4.39
CA ASP A 192 1.85 2.65 -5.40
C ASP A 192 3.33 2.58 -5.75
N THR A 193 3.63 2.81 -7.03
CA THR A 193 5.00 2.82 -7.58
C THR A 193 5.96 3.70 -6.77
N TYR A 194 5.52 4.88 -6.34
CA TYR A 194 6.36 5.81 -5.58
C TYR A 194 6.65 5.33 -4.15
N HIS A 195 5.82 4.45 -3.60
CA HIS A 195 5.91 3.97 -2.22
C HIS A 195 6.75 2.70 -2.09
N LEU A 196 6.80 1.87 -3.13
CA LEU A 196 7.52 0.59 -3.14
C LEU A 196 9.01 0.66 -2.75
N PRO A 197 9.81 1.71 -3.05
CA PRO A 197 11.19 1.80 -2.55
C PRO A 197 11.29 1.78 -1.01
N ARG A 198 10.29 2.33 -0.31
CA ARG A 198 10.22 2.31 1.15
C ARG A 198 9.77 0.94 1.65
N VAL A 199 8.79 0.32 0.98
CA VAL A 199 8.34 -1.05 1.25
C VAL A 199 9.49 -2.05 1.12
N LYS A 200 10.28 -1.93 0.04
CA LYS A 200 11.51 -2.71 -0.19
C LYS A 200 12.43 -2.60 1.03
N ARG A 201 12.73 -1.40 1.52
CA ARG A 201 13.59 -1.23 2.71
C ARG A 201 13.02 -1.85 3.98
N TYR A 202 11.69 -1.82 4.16
CA TYR A 202 11.08 -2.54 5.27
C TYR A 202 11.40 -4.03 5.20
N LEU A 203 11.27 -4.70 4.04
CA LEU A 203 11.55 -6.14 3.88
C LEU A 203 12.97 -6.57 4.29
N HIS A 204 13.93 -5.63 4.35
CA HIS A 204 15.30 -5.91 4.76
C HIS A 204 15.57 -5.66 6.25
N LYS A 205 14.56 -5.28 7.03
CA LYS A 205 14.68 -5.24 8.49
C LYS A 205 14.89 -6.65 9.04
N LYS A 206 15.88 -6.77 9.92
CA LYS A 206 16.29 -8.04 10.55
C LYS A 206 15.15 -8.79 11.26
N ASP A 207 14.20 -8.06 11.85
CA ASP A 207 13.13 -8.64 12.68
C ASP A 207 11.76 -8.65 11.97
N ASN A 208 11.75 -8.52 10.64
CA ASN A 208 10.51 -8.59 9.89
C ASN A 208 9.97 -10.01 9.83
N LYS A 209 8.65 -10.13 10.00
CA LYS A 209 7.92 -11.41 9.89
C LYS A 209 7.85 -11.95 8.46
N ILE A 210 8.06 -11.10 7.46
CA ILE A 210 8.11 -11.47 6.05
C ILE A 210 9.47 -11.14 5.46
N THR A 211 9.98 -12.02 4.61
CA THR A 211 11.34 -11.95 4.07
C THR A 211 11.32 -11.52 2.61
N LYS A 212 12.45 -11.06 2.08
CA LYS A 212 12.54 -10.67 0.65
C LYS A 212 12.43 -11.87 -0.28
N GLU A 213 12.84 -13.05 0.17
CA GLU A 213 12.95 -14.28 -0.63
C GLU A 213 11.59 -14.83 -1.03
N ASN A 214 10.57 -14.62 -0.20
CA ASN A 214 9.19 -15.06 -0.44
C ASN A 214 8.23 -13.92 -0.75
N THR A 215 8.75 -12.72 -1.07
CA THR A 215 7.94 -11.54 -1.32
C THR A 215 8.10 -11.02 -2.74
N VAL A 216 6.98 -10.74 -3.40
CA VAL A 216 6.93 -10.05 -4.70
C VAL A 216 6.42 -8.63 -4.47
N LEU A 217 7.18 -7.62 -4.92
CA LEU A 217 6.70 -6.24 -4.93
C LEU A 217 5.94 -5.97 -6.23
N TYR A 218 4.72 -5.46 -6.12
CA TYR A 218 3.83 -5.23 -7.26
C TYR A 218 3.30 -3.80 -7.24
N ALA A 219 3.54 -3.05 -8.32
CA ALA A 219 3.05 -1.69 -8.44
C ALA A 219 1.59 -1.66 -8.86
N SER A 220 0.73 -0.97 -8.10
CA SER A 220 -0.65 -0.70 -8.53
C SER A 220 -0.66 0.17 -9.78
N GLU A 221 -1.65 -0.09 -10.64
CA GLU A 221 -1.92 0.75 -11.80
C GLU A 221 -2.86 1.90 -11.40
N PRO A 222 -2.69 3.10 -11.99
CA PRO A 222 -1.67 3.46 -12.97
C PRO A 222 -0.29 3.67 -12.34
N LYS A 223 0.78 3.20 -12.99
CA LYS A 223 2.20 3.43 -12.58
C LYS A 223 2.70 4.89 -12.67
N LYS A 224 1.81 5.87 -12.57
CA LYS A 224 2.16 7.29 -12.60
C LYS A 224 2.86 7.67 -11.30
N ILE A 225 3.99 8.36 -11.42
CA ILE A 225 4.76 8.84 -10.28
C ILE A 225 4.66 10.38 -10.22
N PRO A 226 3.75 10.95 -9.41
CA PRO A 226 3.68 12.41 -9.26
C PRO A 226 4.96 12.95 -8.61
N VAL A 227 5.56 13.98 -9.21
CA VAL A 227 6.83 14.59 -8.73
C VAL A 227 6.77 14.93 -7.23
N GLY A 228 5.66 15.52 -6.77
CA GLY A 228 5.48 15.85 -5.35
C GLY A 228 5.47 14.63 -4.42
N LYS A 229 4.89 13.50 -4.86
CA LYS A 229 4.88 12.25 -4.09
C LYS A 229 6.29 11.63 -4.06
N SER A 230 7.02 11.66 -5.17
CA SER A 230 8.44 11.22 -5.19
C SER A 230 9.29 12.00 -4.19
N LEU A 231 9.18 13.33 -4.20
CA LEU A 231 9.95 14.18 -3.28
C LEU A 231 9.58 13.92 -1.82
N SER A 232 8.29 13.72 -1.53
CA SER A 232 7.82 13.36 -0.19
C SER A 232 8.40 12.02 0.27
N GLU A 233 8.37 10.99 -0.57
CA GLU A 233 8.93 9.68 -0.19
C GLU A 233 10.45 9.71 -0.05
N ILE A 234 11.18 10.46 -0.87
CA ILE A 234 12.64 10.65 -0.69
C ILE A 234 12.93 11.26 0.68
N LYS A 235 12.19 12.32 1.06
CA LYS A 235 12.32 12.94 2.39
C LYS A 235 12.01 11.96 3.52
N LYS A 236 10.95 11.15 3.38
CA LYS A 236 10.60 10.13 4.38
C LYS A 236 11.66 9.05 4.51
N VAL A 237 12.13 8.46 3.40
CA VAL A 237 13.16 7.43 3.41
C VAL A 237 14.43 7.96 4.09
N HIS A 238 14.90 9.13 3.67
CA HIS A 238 16.06 9.77 4.28
C HIS A 238 15.85 10.04 5.78
N GLY A 239 14.70 10.61 6.16
CA GLY A 239 14.36 10.88 7.56
C GLY A 239 14.24 9.61 8.42
N TYR A 240 13.76 8.50 7.87
CA TYR A 240 13.66 7.22 8.57
C TYR A 240 15.01 6.52 8.70
N ILE A 241 15.91 6.62 7.71
CA ILE A 241 17.29 6.14 7.81
C ILE A 241 18.01 6.89 8.94
N LYS A 242 17.94 8.23 8.96
CA LYS A 242 18.54 9.05 10.04
C LYS A 242 18.03 8.70 11.44
N LYS A 243 16.81 8.18 11.55
CA LYS A 243 16.20 7.75 12.82
C LYS A 243 16.47 6.27 13.16
N GLY A 244 17.21 5.54 12.33
CA GLY A 244 17.41 4.09 12.49
C GLY A 244 16.13 3.26 12.26
N ILE A 245 15.07 3.87 11.69
CA ILE A 245 13.80 3.19 11.42
C ILE A 245 13.89 2.35 10.15
N LEU A 246 14.71 2.73 9.16
CA LEU A 246 14.94 1.94 7.95
C LEU A 246 16.44 1.64 7.80
N PRO A 247 16.80 0.47 7.26
CA PRO A 247 18.19 0.14 6.98
C PRO A 247 18.78 1.05 5.89
N GLU A 248 20.10 1.19 5.91
CA GLU A 248 20.83 1.81 4.81
C GLU A 248 20.82 0.91 3.57
N GLU A 249 20.99 1.49 2.40
CA GLU A 249 20.90 0.72 1.15
C GLU A 249 22.01 -0.31 0.96
N LYS A 250 23.17 -0.11 1.59
CA LYS A 250 24.26 -1.11 1.59
C LYS A 250 23.85 -2.40 2.30
N GLU A 251 22.83 -2.35 3.13
CA GLU A 251 22.25 -3.49 3.85
C GLU A 251 21.06 -4.11 3.07
N VAL A 252 20.66 -3.47 1.96
CA VAL A 252 19.53 -3.88 1.11
C VAL A 252 19.99 -4.67 -0.12
N LEU A 253 21.29 -4.67 -0.44
CA LEU A 253 21.89 -5.40 -1.56
C LEU A 253 22.36 -6.80 -1.15
#